data_AF-H7EMR0-F1
#
_entry.id   AF-H7EMR0-F1
#
_cell.length_a   1.000
_cell.length_b   1.000
_cell.length_c   1.000
_cell.angle_alpha   90.00
_cell.angle_beta   90.00
_cell.angle_gamma   90.00
#
_symmetry.space_group_name_H-M   'P 1'
#
loop_
_entity.id
_entity.type
_entity.pdbx_description
1 polymer ?
#
loop_
_entity_poly.entity_id
_entity_poly.type
_entity_poly.pdbx_seq_one_letter_code
_entity_poly.pdbx_strand_id
1 'polypeptide(L)'
;MENNSNFTNALLPALDAKTKWYDTETLPKLLDNYRLLHTCVKNLFDFLVKKSLITPDPYKLDKKISDITPPESTQFVENEKSVIIGQRFSDYESMLDFLCNYYKFSTAHLTMQNIKKLVELNNSFLWANFSINSNKTNTRVLANIVADGRQKSDALTSSMINDSLQKASRAMSDINSVLKEFAEFQREYYKGQIRKNVFGHPGFDLGKAFSSPSDEMALIKKNFTAAMGKVPFYSELIDEIVQEDQAPNKEELQKKVMDKMGISVKKAVVQETKVDTKAMLMESAHMLGSLPPVLTQIIEKVKSNHDLLESEHNSIMDKIKRLFIQAFNLEEKPLYYSIMIVEAGTGAKRQEKLNYNQFVADIELKTKRFAVFNAKKSVGYNKIIAMNESGIFDLISGLITDCNKMIVLLNSLDEFFKAAASPANKSKVKGLKIDITSFKNIVIKANTYRAEYSSYIEEAEQMKKLGIS
;
A
#
# COMPACT_ATOMS: atom_id res chain seq x y z
N MET A 1 10.52 42.21 32.42
CA MET A 1 10.06 42.70 31.10
C MET A 1 10.97 42.24 29.96
N GLU A 2 12.31 42.32 30.10
CA GLU A 2 13.25 41.87 29.05
C GLU A 2 13.11 40.39 28.66
N ASN A 3 12.89 39.48 29.61
CA ASN A 3 12.83 38.03 29.31
C ASN A 3 11.60 37.62 28.47
N ASN A 4 10.41 38.21 28.71
CA ASN A 4 9.19 37.91 27.95
C ASN A 4 9.22 38.53 26.54
N SER A 5 9.85 39.71 26.41
CA SER A 5 10.12 40.29 25.08
C SER A 5 11.08 39.42 24.29
N ASN A 6 12.11 38.87 24.93
CA ASN A 6 13.07 37.96 24.30
C ASN A 6 12.42 36.65 23.82
N PHE A 7 11.57 36.02 24.65
CA PHE A 7 10.81 34.83 24.25
C PHE A 7 9.89 35.09 23.04
N THR A 8 9.10 36.16 23.08
CA THR A 8 8.19 36.49 21.97
C THR A 8 8.96 36.79 20.67
N ASN A 9 10.08 37.50 20.77
CA ASN A 9 10.95 37.82 19.63
C ASN A 9 11.59 36.56 19.01
N ALA A 10 11.87 35.52 19.81
CA ALA A 10 12.36 34.23 19.31
C ALA A 10 11.24 33.32 18.78
N LEU A 11 10.06 33.35 19.41
CA LEU A 11 8.93 32.48 19.09
C LEU A 11 8.32 32.82 17.73
N LEU A 12 8.09 34.10 17.41
CA LEU A 12 7.40 34.49 16.17
C LEU A 12 8.16 34.05 14.91
N PRO A 13 9.49 34.27 14.78
CA PRO A 13 10.25 33.73 13.65
C PRO A 13 10.25 32.20 13.58
N ALA A 14 10.29 31.52 14.73
CA ALA A 14 10.23 30.06 14.77
C ALA A 14 8.88 29.52 14.28
N LEU A 15 7.77 30.17 14.66
CA LEU A 15 6.43 29.87 14.15
C LEU A 15 6.31 30.09 12.66
N ASP A 16 6.86 31.20 12.13
CA ASP A 16 6.86 31.50 10.70
C ASP A 16 7.67 30.46 9.92
N ALA A 17 8.84 30.06 10.44
CA ALA A 17 9.66 29.02 9.83
C ALA A 17 8.95 27.66 9.83
N LYS A 18 8.32 27.28 10.96
CA LYS A 18 7.58 26.02 11.07
C LYS A 18 6.31 26.00 10.22
N THR A 19 5.63 27.15 10.07
CA THR A 19 4.51 27.33 9.13
C THR A 19 4.93 27.01 7.70
N LYS A 20 6.04 27.61 7.25
CA LYS A 20 6.60 27.34 5.91
C LYS A 20 6.92 25.85 5.74
N TRP A 21 7.56 25.24 6.74
CA TRP A 21 7.89 23.82 6.71
C TRP A 21 6.64 22.93 6.61
N TYR A 22 5.58 23.20 7.37
CA TYR A 22 4.33 22.44 7.23
C TYR A 22 3.73 22.57 5.83
N ASP A 23 3.66 23.80 5.30
CA ASP A 23 3.09 24.08 3.99
C ASP A 23 3.88 23.45 2.83
N THR A 24 5.21 23.30 2.96
CA THR A 24 6.06 22.75 1.90
C THR A 24 6.38 21.25 2.04
N GLU A 25 6.50 20.74 3.26
CA GLU A 25 7.02 19.38 3.49
C GLU A 25 5.96 18.38 3.98
N THR A 26 5.09 18.80 4.89
CA THR A 26 4.25 17.88 5.67
C THR A 26 2.81 17.82 5.16
N LEU A 27 2.20 18.98 4.89
CA LEU A 27 0.81 19.05 4.40
C LEU A 27 0.64 18.50 2.98
N PRO A 28 1.61 18.61 2.04
CA PRO A 28 1.54 17.91 0.77
C PRO A 28 1.49 16.38 0.94
N LYS A 29 2.29 15.82 1.85
CA LYS A 29 2.27 14.38 2.17
C LYS A 29 0.95 13.95 2.80
N LEU A 30 0.35 14.80 3.63
CA LEU A 30 -0.98 14.57 4.18
C LEU A 30 -2.04 14.46 3.06
N LEU A 31 -1.99 15.35 2.07
CA LEU A 31 -2.85 15.29 0.90
C LEU A 31 -2.63 14.00 0.09
N ASP A 32 -1.39 13.57 -0.11
CA ASP A 32 -1.09 12.32 -0.81
C ASP A 32 -1.64 11.09 -0.07
N ASN A 33 -1.59 11.08 1.27
CA ASN A 33 -2.24 10.03 2.06
C ASN A 33 -3.78 10.06 1.91
N TYR A 34 -4.40 11.24 1.84
CA TYR A 34 -5.83 11.34 1.54
C TYR A 34 -6.17 10.83 0.12
N ARG A 35 -5.32 11.09 -0.88
CA ARG A 35 -5.49 10.55 -2.25
C ARG A 35 -5.36 9.03 -2.30
N LEU A 36 -4.41 8.47 -1.55
CA LEU A 36 -4.27 7.02 -1.40
C LEU A 36 -5.53 6.42 -0.75
N LEU A 37 -6.01 7.02 0.34
CA LEU A 37 -7.23 6.60 1.01
C LEU A 37 -8.43 6.67 0.06
N HIS A 38 -8.59 7.78 -0.67
CA HIS A 38 -9.66 7.96 -1.66
C HIS A 38 -9.65 6.88 -2.73
N THR A 39 -8.47 6.57 -3.28
CA THR A 39 -8.31 5.48 -4.27
C THR A 39 -8.76 4.14 -3.71
N CYS A 40 -8.35 3.81 -2.47
CA CYS A 40 -8.76 2.56 -1.82
C CYS A 40 -10.26 2.49 -1.58
N VAL A 41 -10.84 3.59 -1.10
CA VAL A 41 -12.27 3.73 -0.83
C VAL A 41 -13.09 3.60 -2.12
N LYS A 42 -12.66 4.27 -3.19
CA LYS A 42 -13.31 4.21 -4.51
C LYS A 42 -13.29 2.80 -5.08
N ASN A 43 -12.14 2.11 -5.02
CA ASN A 43 -12.04 0.72 -5.47
C ASN A 43 -13.00 -0.21 -4.71
N LEU A 44 -13.13 -0.02 -3.39
CA LEU A 44 -14.09 -0.78 -2.58
C LEU A 44 -15.53 -0.41 -2.93
N PHE A 45 -15.84 0.87 -3.10
CA PHE A 45 -17.16 1.35 -3.48
C PHE A 45 -17.61 0.77 -4.82
N ASP A 46 -16.78 0.89 -5.85
CA ASP A 46 -17.06 0.40 -7.21
C ASP A 46 -17.24 -1.13 -7.22
N PHE A 47 -16.44 -1.85 -6.44
CA PHE A 47 -16.60 -3.29 -6.26
C PHE A 47 -17.97 -3.64 -5.65
N LEU A 48 -18.36 -2.97 -4.56
CA LEU A 48 -19.61 -3.24 -3.86
C LEU A 48 -20.83 -2.89 -4.72
N VAL A 49 -20.78 -1.79 -5.47
CA VAL A 49 -21.82 -1.39 -6.44
C VAL A 49 -21.93 -2.41 -7.56
N LYS A 50 -20.80 -2.81 -8.17
CA LYS A 50 -20.78 -3.80 -9.26
C LYS A 50 -21.32 -5.17 -8.83
N LYS A 51 -21.20 -5.52 -7.55
CA LYS A 51 -21.77 -6.74 -6.96
C LYS A 51 -23.19 -6.57 -6.41
N SER A 52 -23.78 -5.37 -6.57
CA SER A 52 -25.12 -5.02 -6.05
C SER A 52 -25.26 -5.25 -4.53
N LEU A 53 -24.17 -5.09 -3.79
CA LEU A 53 -24.13 -5.25 -2.33
C LEU A 53 -24.51 -3.95 -1.60
N ILE A 54 -24.35 -2.82 -2.27
CA ILE A 54 -24.81 -1.51 -1.83
C ILE A 54 -25.56 -0.82 -2.96
N THR A 55 -26.47 0.07 -2.59
CA THR A 55 -27.17 0.95 -3.55
C THR A 55 -26.47 2.30 -3.54
N PRO A 56 -25.92 2.77 -4.68
CA PRO A 56 -25.30 4.09 -4.74
C PRO A 56 -26.35 5.20 -4.54
N ASP A 57 -25.91 6.36 -4.07
CA ASP A 57 -26.77 7.53 -3.95
C ASP A 57 -27.22 8.03 -5.34
N PRO A 58 -28.53 8.03 -5.65
CA PRO A 58 -29.04 8.50 -6.94
C PRO A 58 -28.82 10.01 -7.16
N TYR A 59 -28.65 10.80 -6.10
CA TYR A 59 -28.47 12.26 -6.15
C TYR A 59 -27.02 12.70 -5.96
N LYS A 60 -26.06 11.76 -6.05
CA LYS A 60 -24.64 12.05 -5.82
C LYS A 60 -24.13 13.24 -6.63
N LEU A 61 -24.53 13.34 -7.91
CA LEU A 61 -24.10 14.39 -8.84
C LEU A 61 -24.71 15.77 -8.54
N ASP A 62 -25.85 15.81 -7.84
CA ASP A 62 -26.55 17.05 -7.52
C ASP A 62 -26.06 17.68 -6.21
N LYS A 63 -25.28 16.95 -5.41
CA LYS A 63 -24.76 17.43 -4.12
C LYS A 63 -23.65 18.44 -4.31
N LYS A 64 -23.87 19.66 -3.82
CA LYS A 64 -22.84 20.70 -3.72
C LYS A 64 -22.08 20.57 -2.40
N ILE A 65 -20.82 20.14 -2.48
CA ILE A 65 -19.93 20.05 -1.32
C ILE A 65 -19.08 21.32 -1.25
N SER A 66 -19.18 22.05 -0.15
CA SER A 66 -18.40 23.26 0.10
C SER A 66 -17.68 23.25 1.45
N ASP A 67 -18.00 22.29 2.33
CA ASP A 67 -17.45 22.17 3.67
C ASP A 67 -17.33 20.70 4.08
N ILE A 68 -16.41 20.43 5.00
CA ILE A 68 -16.10 19.08 5.49
C ILE A 68 -17.24 18.63 6.40
N THR A 69 -17.96 17.60 5.95
CA THR A 69 -19.11 17.05 6.68
C THR A 69 -18.96 15.53 6.79
N PRO A 70 -18.86 14.97 8.01
CA PRO A 70 -18.84 13.52 8.18
C PRO A 70 -20.21 12.91 7.82
N PRO A 71 -20.25 11.73 7.18
CA PRO A 71 -21.49 10.98 6.99
C PRO A 71 -22.20 10.68 8.31
N GLU A 72 -23.52 10.49 8.25
CA GLU A 72 -24.29 10.04 9.41
C GLU A 72 -23.79 8.71 9.96
N SER A 73 -23.96 8.51 11.27
CA SER A 73 -23.53 7.29 11.97
C SER A 73 -24.61 6.68 12.87
N THR A 74 -25.85 7.17 12.75
CA THR A 74 -27.01 6.68 13.50
C THR A 74 -27.32 5.22 13.20
N GLN A 75 -27.94 4.53 14.15
CA GLN A 75 -28.40 3.16 13.94
C GLN A 75 -29.57 3.13 12.95
N PHE A 76 -29.71 2.01 12.25
CA PHE A 76 -30.78 1.78 11.28
C PHE A 76 -31.18 0.30 11.29
N VAL A 77 -32.32 0.00 10.69
CA VAL A 77 -32.88 -1.34 10.59
C VAL A 77 -32.19 -2.18 9.51
N GLU A 78 -31.98 -3.47 9.77
CA GLU A 78 -31.11 -4.33 8.93
C GLU A 78 -31.60 -4.48 7.47
N ASN A 79 -32.91 -4.35 7.22
CA ASN A 79 -33.50 -4.39 5.88
C ASN A 79 -33.08 -3.22 4.98
N GLU A 80 -32.65 -2.10 5.55
CA GLU A 80 -32.24 -0.90 4.81
C GLU A 80 -30.71 -0.80 4.62
N LYS A 81 -29.96 -1.83 5.06
CA LYS A 81 -28.50 -1.76 5.16
C LYS A 81 -27.78 -1.40 3.87
N SER A 82 -28.20 -1.99 2.74
CA SER A 82 -27.53 -1.78 1.45
C SER A 82 -27.72 -0.35 0.94
N VAL A 83 -28.88 0.24 1.24
CA VAL A 83 -29.23 1.61 0.85
C VAL A 83 -28.54 2.61 1.78
N ILE A 84 -28.68 2.45 3.10
CA ILE A 84 -28.13 3.42 4.07
C ILE A 84 -26.60 3.41 4.06
N ILE A 85 -25.96 2.24 4.04
CA ILE A 85 -24.50 2.18 3.94
C ILE A 85 -24.02 2.58 2.56
N GLY A 86 -24.75 2.23 1.49
CA GLY A 86 -24.42 2.70 0.15
C GLY A 86 -24.41 4.23 0.07
N GLN A 87 -25.41 4.87 0.64
CA GLN A 87 -25.51 6.32 0.79
C GLN A 87 -24.35 6.91 1.59
N ARG A 88 -24.13 6.42 2.83
CA ARG A 88 -23.08 6.94 3.73
C ARG A 88 -21.67 6.73 3.17
N PHE A 89 -21.44 5.60 2.49
CA PHE A 89 -20.15 5.30 1.88
C PHE A 89 -19.93 6.12 0.61
N SER A 90 -20.99 6.40 -0.15
CA SER A 90 -20.96 7.36 -1.26
C SER A 90 -20.64 8.78 -0.76
N ASP A 91 -21.28 9.23 0.32
CA ASP A 91 -21.03 10.55 0.92
C ASP A 91 -19.59 10.66 1.43
N TYR A 92 -19.08 9.59 2.03
CA TYR A 92 -17.68 9.52 2.47
C TYR A 92 -16.71 9.62 1.29
N GLU A 93 -16.94 8.86 0.22
CA GLU A 93 -16.11 8.90 -0.98
C GLU A 93 -16.14 10.27 -1.67
N SER A 94 -17.31 10.89 -1.81
CA SER A 94 -17.45 12.25 -2.33
C SER A 94 -16.72 13.29 -1.47
N MET A 95 -16.74 13.12 -0.14
CA MET A 95 -16.00 14.01 0.76
C MET A 95 -14.49 13.85 0.63
N LEU A 96 -14.00 12.61 0.44
CA LEU A 96 -12.59 12.37 0.14
C LEU A 96 -12.18 12.98 -1.20
N ASP A 97 -13.02 12.87 -2.24
CA ASP A 97 -12.80 13.53 -3.53
C ASP A 97 -12.72 15.05 -3.38
N PHE A 98 -13.65 15.64 -2.61
CA PHE A 98 -13.63 17.06 -2.26
C PHE A 98 -12.30 17.47 -1.62
N LEU A 99 -11.83 16.69 -0.64
CA LEU A 99 -10.54 16.94 0.01
C LEU A 99 -9.38 16.89 -0.98
N CYS A 100 -9.37 15.89 -1.87
CA CYS A 100 -8.25 15.66 -2.78
C CYS A 100 -8.12 16.72 -3.88
N ASN A 101 -9.25 17.26 -4.33
CA ASN A 101 -9.32 18.08 -5.55
C ASN A 101 -9.64 19.55 -5.29
N TYR A 102 -10.33 19.87 -4.19
CA TYR A 102 -10.87 21.23 -3.96
C TYR A 102 -10.43 21.83 -2.62
N TYR A 103 -10.15 21.01 -1.60
CA TYR A 103 -9.71 21.51 -0.30
C TYR A 103 -8.22 21.89 -0.31
N LYS A 104 -7.90 23.10 0.18
CA LYS A 104 -6.51 23.57 0.25
C LYS A 104 -5.84 23.14 1.56
N PHE A 105 -4.92 22.17 1.48
CA PHE A 105 -4.06 21.77 2.59
C PHE A 105 -2.95 22.83 2.81
N SER A 106 -3.22 23.77 3.72
CA SER A 106 -2.25 24.79 4.14
C SER A 106 -2.54 25.21 5.58
N THR A 107 -1.55 25.81 6.22
CA THR A 107 -1.64 26.24 7.62
C THR A 107 -2.73 27.26 7.86
N ALA A 108 -3.01 28.11 6.86
CA ALA A 108 -4.11 29.07 6.93
C ALA A 108 -5.51 28.44 6.86
N HIS A 109 -5.66 27.30 6.17
CA HIS A 109 -6.97 26.67 5.92
C HIS A 109 -7.26 25.54 6.89
N LEU A 110 -6.24 24.79 7.33
CA LEU A 110 -6.35 23.74 8.35
C LEU A 110 -6.35 24.35 9.75
N THR A 111 -7.39 25.13 10.05
CA THR A 111 -7.63 25.66 11.39
C THR A 111 -7.96 24.54 12.38
N MET A 112 -7.88 24.82 13.69
CA MET A 112 -8.28 23.86 14.74
C MET A 112 -9.69 23.29 14.51
N GLN A 113 -10.63 24.11 14.03
CA GLN A 113 -11.99 23.67 13.70
C GLN A 113 -12.02 22.71 12.50
N ASN A 114 -11.28 23.01 11.44
CA ASN A 114 -11.24 22.16 10.26
C ASN A 114 -10.49 20.84 10.53
N ILE A 115 -9.44 20.86 11.35
CA ILE A 115 -8.77 19.64 11.81
C ILE A 115 -9.76 18.74 12.57
N LYS A 116 -10.59 19.32 13.46
CA LYS A 116 -11.63 18.56 14.16
C LYS A 116 -12.61 17.91 13.20
N LYS A 117 -13.09 18.65 12.19
CA LYS A 117 -13.97 18.10 11.14
C LYS A 117 -13.30 16.96 10.36
N LEU A 118 -12.02 17.08 10.03
CA LEU A 118 -11.26 16.00 9.38
C LEU A 118 -11.14 14.76 10.27
N VAL A 119 -10.87 14.94 11.56
CA VAL A 119 -10.82 13.83 12.52
C VAL A 119 -12.20 13.15 12.64
N GLU A 120 -13.29 13.92 12.66
CA GLU A 120 -14.66 13.36 12.66
C GLU A 120 -14.96 12.58 11.37
N LEU A 121 -14.60 13.14 10.21
CA LEU A 121 -14.69 12.45 8.92
C LEU A 121 -13.90 11.14 8.92
N ASN A 122 -12.63 11.18 9.35
CA ASN A 122 -11.74 10.02 9.44
C ASN A 122 -12.33 8.92 10.33
N ASN A 123 -13.06 9.30 11.38
CA ASN A 123 -13.71 8.37 12.32
C ASN A 123 -15.07 7.84 11.84
N SER A 124 -15.55 8.24 10.65
CA SER A 124 -16.79 7.74 10.07
C SER A 124 -16.69 6.25 9.70
N PHE A 125 -15.49 5.81 9.30
CA PHE A 125 -15.14 4.40 9.10
C PHE A 125 -13.76 4.12 9.73
N LEU A 126 -13.69 3.15 10.63
CA LEU A 126 -12.46 2.82 11.35
C LEU A 126 -11.58 1.89 10.51
N TRP A 127 -10.84 2.45 9.55
CA TRP A 127 -9.99 1.68 8.62
C TRP A 127 -8.87 0.89 9.31
N ALA A 128 -8.26 1.45 10.36
CA ALA A 128 -7.23 0.76 11.13
C ALA A 128 -7.77 -0.42 11.95
N ASN A 129 -9.05 -0.37 12.33
CA ASN A 129 -9.74 -1.39 13.11
C ASN A 129 -10.98 -1.89 12.36
N PHE A 130 -10.82 -2.17 11.07
CA PHE A 130 -11.92 -2.54 10.20
C PHE A 130 -12.39 -3.96 10.49
N SER A 131 -13.54 -4.11 11.15
CA SER A 131 -14.00 -5.39 11.68
C SER A 131 -15.53 -5.48 11.76
N ILE A 132 -16.04 -6.70 11.55
CA ILE A 132 -17.45 -7.06 11.73
C ILE A 132 -17.91 -6.98 13.20
N ASN A 133 -16.97 -6.86 14.15
CA ASN A 133 -17.24 -6.71 15.58
C ASN A 133 -17.06 -5.25 16.05
N SER A 134 -16.93 -4.29 15.13
CA SER A 134 -16.77 -2.88 15.49
C SER A 134 -17.97 -2.34 16.27
N ASN A 135 -17.70 -1.50 17.26
CA ASN A 135 -18.74 -0.76 17.99
C ASN A 135 -19.30 0.44 17.20
N LYS A 136 -18.72 0.77 16.03
CA LYS A 136 -19.22 1.79 15.12
C LYS A 136 -20.11 1.17 14.07
N THR A 137 -21.37 1.59 14.02
CA THR A 137 -22.39 1.08 13.08
C THR A 137 -21.90 1.02 11.64
N ASN A 138 -21.39 2.14 11.11
CA ASN A 138 -20.92 2.23 9.73
C ASN A 138 -19.79 1.24 9.42
N THR A 139 -18.81 1.12 10.31
CA THR A 139 -17.67 0.19 10.14
C THR A 139 -18.13 -1.25 10.21
N ARG A 140 -18.95 -1.58 11.23
CA ARG A 140 -19.47 -2.93 11.45
C ARG A 140 -20.26 -3.42 10.24
N VAL A 141 -21.18 -2.62 9.75
CA VAL A 141 -22.05 -3.02 8.62
C VAL A 141 -21.28 -3.05 7.32
N LEU A 142 -20.42 -2.06 7.03
CA LEU A 142 -19.57 -2.10 5.85
C LEU A 142 -18.63 -3.31 5.86
N ALA A 143 -18.06 -3.66 7.02
CA ALA A 143 -17.22 -4.85 7.15
C ALA A 143 -17.99 -6.15 6.87
N ASN A 144 -19.25 -6.26 7.31
CA ASN A 144 -20.10 -7.40 6.96
C ASN A 144 -20.36 -7.47 5.45
N ILE A 145 -20.72 -6.35 4.83
CA ILE A 145 -20.97 -6.27 3.39
C ILE A 145 -19.72 -6.65 2.57
N VAL A 146 -18.54 -6.14 2.98
CA VAL A 146 -17.27 -6.47 2.34
C VAL A 146 -16.92 -7.94 2.54
N ALA A 147 -17.16 -8.52 3.72
CA ALA A 147 -16.93 -9.94 3.97
C ALA A 147 -17.81 -10.83 3.08
N ASP A 148 -19.09 -10.50 2.94
CA ASP A 148 -20.03 -11.20 2.07
C ASP A 148 -19.61 -11.12 0.59
N GLY A 149 -19.19 -9.94 0.15
CA GLY A 149 -18.68 -9.74 -1.21
C GLY A 149 -17.39 -10.53 -1.47
N ARG A 150 -16.51 -10.60 -0.48
CA ARG A 150 -15.24 -11.35 -0.58
C ARG A 150 -15.47 -12.85 -0.71
N GLN A 151 -16.39 -13.44 0.06
CA GLN A 151 -16.69 -14.88 -0.01
C GLN A 151 -17.15 -15.33 -1.41
N LYS A 152 -17.76 -14.42 -2.18
CA LYS A 152 -18.33 -14.67 -3.52
C LYS A 152 -17.45 -14.14 -4.66
N SER A 153 -16.16 -13.90 -4.38
CA SER A 153 -15.21 -13.29 -5.31
C SER A 153 -14.07 -14.23 -5.69
N ASP A 154 -13.47 -14.00 -6.85
CA ASP A 154 -12.28 -14.72 -7.29
C ASP A 154 -11.03 -14.30 -6.49
N ALA A 155 -9.93 -15.03 -6.67
CA ALA A 155 -8.69 -14.78 -5.94
C ALA A 155 -8.11 -13.38 -6.22
N LEU A 156 -8.22 -12.90 -7.45
CA LEU A 156 -7.73 -11.58 -7.86
C LEU A 156 -8.50 -10.46 -7.15
N THR A 157 -9.84 -10.50 -7.20
CA THR A 157 -10.69 -9.49 -6.54
C THR A 157 -10.51 -9.54 -5.03
N SER A 158 -10.39 -10.74 -4.44
CA SER A 158 -10.11 -10.89 -3.01
C SER A 158 -8.77 -10.26 -2.61
N SER A 159 -7.73 -10.41 -3.45
CA SER A 159 -6.43 -9.76 -3.23
C SER A 159 -6.52 -8.24 -3.33
N MET A 160 -7.26 -7.71 -4.30
CA MET A 160 -7.48 -6.27 -4.47
C MET A 160 -8.20 -5.66 -3.26
N ILE A 161 -9.22 -6.34 -2.73
CA ILE A 161 -9.94 -5.90 -1.52
C ILE A 161 -8.98 -5.84 -0.33
N ASN A 162 -8.19 -6.88 -0.12
CA ASN A 162 -7.24 -6.94 1.00
C ASN A 162 -6.17 -5.84 0.89
N ASP A 163 -5.61 -5.62 -0.30
CA ASP A 163 -4.64 -4.55 -0.56
C ASP A 163 -5.26 -3.16 -0.30
N SER A 164 -6.50 -2.93 -0.75
CA SER A 164 -7.23 -1.68 -0.51
C SER A 164 -7.46 -1.44 0.98
N LEU A 165 -7.87 -2.46 1.73
CA LEU A 165 -8.08 -2.37 3.18
C LEU A 165 -6.75 -2.09 3.93
N GLN A 166 -5.67 -2.78 3.55
CA GLN A 166 -4.36 -2.60 4.18
C GLN A 166 -3.80 -1.19 3.91
N LYS A 167 -3.88 -0.71 2.67
CA LYS A 167 -3.44 0.63 2.28
C LYS A 167 -4.29 1.71 2.93
N ALA A 168 -5.62 1.55 2.99
CA ALA A 168 -6.51 2.45 3.71
C ALA A 168 -6.16 2.53 5.20
N SER A 169 -5.87 1.39 5.84
CA SER A 169 -5.42 1.34 7.24
C SER A 169 -4.13 2.12 7.47
N ARG A 170 -3.12 1.96 6.59
CA ARG A 170 -1.83 2.67 6.71
C ARG A 170 -2.01 4.16 6.49
N ALA A 171 -2.64 4.55 5.38
CA ALA A 171 -2.93 5.94 5.06
C ALA A 171 -3.67 6.65 6.21
N MET A 172 -4.68 5.98 6.80
CA MET A 172 -5.44 6.54 7.92
C MET A 172 -4.60 6.72 9.19
N SER A 173 -3.66 5.81 9.47
CA SER A 173 -2.73 5.96 10.59
C SER A 173 -1.84 7.20 10.40
N ASP A 174 -1.27 7.35 9.21
CA ASP A 174 -0.39 8.47 8.88
C ASP A 174 -1.13 9.81 8.89
N ILE A 175 -2.34 9.86 8.30
CA ILE A 175 -3.23 11.02 8.34
C ILE A 175 -3.47 11.46 9.79
N ASN A 176 -3.90 10.55 10.66
CA ASN A 176 -4.24 10.90 12.03
C ASN A 176 -3.01 11.32 12.85
N SER A 177 -1.84 10.72 12.58
CA SER A 177 -0.58 11.14 13.21
C SER A 177 -0.24 12.58 12.85
N VAL A 178 -0.26 12.91 11.55
CA VAL A 178 0.04 14.27 11.07
C VAL A 178 -0.99 15.27 11.59
N LEU A 179 -2.29 14.95 11.55
CA LEU A 179 -3.34 15.84 12.07
C LEU A 179 -3.19 16.10 13.58
N LYS A 180 -2.76 15.11 14.36
CA LYS A 180 -2.51 15.28 15.79
C LYS A 180 -1.35 16.25 16.03
N GLU A 181 -0.20 16.00 15.43
CA GLU A 181 0.97 16.88 15.54
C GLU A 181 0.66 18.30 15.03
N PHE A 182 -0.11 18.39 13.95
CA PHE A 182 -0.49 19.66 13.36
C PHE A 182 -1.51 20.43 14.22
N ALA A 183 -2.43 19.73 14.91
CA ALA A 183 -3.34 20.34 15.88
C ALA A 183 -2.59 20.97 17.05
N GLU A 184 -1.55 20.29 17.55
CA GLU A 184 -0.67 20.84 18.59
C GLU A 184 0.03 22.09 18.09
N PHE A 185 0.56 22.08 16.86
CA PHE A 185 1.15 23.27 16.25
C PHE A 185 0.15 24.42 16.10
N GLN A 186 -1.08 24.16 15.65
CA GLN A 186 -2.11 25.20 15.51
C GLN A 186 -2.46 25.89 16.84
N ARG A 187 -2.39 25.18 17.98
CA ARG A 187 -2.53 25.79 19.31
C ARG A 187 -1.41 26.78 19.59
N GLU A 188 -0.17 26.40 19.31
CA GLU A 188 1.01 27.27 19.52
C GLU A 188 1.00 28.46 18.55
N TYR A 189 0.60 28.23 17.29
CA TYR A 189 0.41 29.28 16.30
C TYR A 189 -0.67 30.27 16.72
N TYR A 190 -1.82 29.79 17.22
CA TYR A 190 -2.87 30.64 17.79
C TYR A 190 -2.31 31.55 18.90
N LYS A 191 -1.60 30.98 19.88
CA LYS A 191 -0.98 31.76 20.97
C LYS A 191 0.02 32.79 20.44
N GLY A 192 0.83 32.42 19.44
CA GLY A 192 1.73 33.35 18.76
C GLY A 192 1.00 34.50 18.07
N GLN A 193 -0.15 34.26 17.43
CA GLN A 193 -0.95 35.32 16.83
C GLN A 193 -1.53 36.28 17.87
N ILE A 194 -1.90 35.79 19.06
CA ILE A 194 -2.30 36.65 20.18
C ILE A 194 -1.15 37.55 20.61
N ARG A 195 0.04 36.97 20.84
CA ARG A 195 1.24 37.73 21.20
C ARG A 195 1.59 38.78 20.12
N LYS A 196 1.45 38.44 18.84
CA LYS A 196 1.73 39.37 17.73
C LYS A 196 0.70 40.49 17.64
N ASN A 197 -0.59 40.16 17.63
CA ASN A 197 -1.65 41.09 17.27
C ASN A 197 -2.26 41.79 18.48
N VAL A 198 -2.48 41.07 19.59
CA VAL A 198 -3.08 41.64 20.81
C VAL A 198 -2.04 42.42 21.59
N PHE A 199 -0.83 41.88 21.81
CA PHE A 199 0.19 42.64 22.57
C PHE A 199 0.78 43.79 21.75
N GLY A 200 0.74 43.68 20.41
CA GLY A 200 1.08 44.77 19.50
C GLY A 200 -0.02 45.83 19.33
N HIS A 201 -1.21 45.63 19.90
CA HIS A 201 -2.30 46.58 19.80
C HIS A 201 -2.01 47.84 20.65
N PRO A 202 -2.22 49.07 20.13
CA PRO A 202 -1.92 50.30 20.88
C PRO A 202 -2.65 50.42 22.23
N GLY A 203 -3.79 49.74 22.38
CA GLY A 203 -4.56 49.68 23.63
C GLY A 203 -4.09 48.62 24.64
N PHE A 204 -3.00 47.91 24.35
CA PHE A 204 -2.42 46.89 25.23
C PHE A 204 -1.22 47.45 25.98
N ASP A 205 -1.42 47.76 27.27
CA ASP A 205 -0.36 48.27 28.15
C ASP A 205 0.42 47.09 28.74
N LEU A 206 1.66 46.88 28.26
CA LEU A 206 2.55 45.81 28.72
C LEU A 206 2.94 45.97 30.20
N GLY A 207 3.09 47.22 30.68
CA GLY A 207 3.46 47.49 32.08
C GLY A 207 2.37 47.04 33.03
N LYS A 208 1.11 47.32 32.69
CA LYS A 208 -0.06 46.87 33.44
C LYS A 208 -0.36 45.38 33.23
N ALA A 209 -0.14 44.84 32.04
CA ALA A 209 -0.40 43.42 31.79
C ALA A 209 0.47 42.52 32.68
N PHE A 210 1.76 42.84 32.81
CA PHE A 210 2.70 42.01 33.55
C PHE A 210 2.81 42.35 35.05
N SER A 211 1.86 43.10 35.62
CA SER A 211 1.79 43.30 37.08
C SER A 211 1.18 42.12 37.81
N SER A 212 0.22 41.42 37.19
CA SER A 212 -0.35 40.19 37.72
C SER A 212 -0.93 39.31 36.59
N PRO A 213 -1.07 37.98 36.81
CA PRO A 213 -1.74 37.09 35.87
C PRO A 213 -3.18 37.52 35.55
N SER A 214 -3.87 38.11 36.54
CA SER A 214 -5.25 38.56 36.36
C SER A 214 -5.35 39.81 35.48
N ASP A 215 -4.37 40.72 35.59
CA ASP A 215 -4.32 41.93 34.77
C ASP A 215 -4.04 41.61 33.30
N GLU A 216 -3.12 40.67 33.04
CA GLU A 216 -2.82 40.20 31.69
C GLU A 216 -4.06 39.61 31.03
N MET A 217 -4.73 38.66 31.70
CA MET A 217 -5.96 38.04 31.21
C MET A 217 -7.05 39.08 30.88
N ALA A 218 -7.24 40.07 31.77
CA ALA A 218 -8.22 41.13 31.57
C ALA A 218 -7.88 42.01 30.35
N LEU A 219 -6.61 42.36 30.15
CA LEU A 219 -6.15 43.15 29.02
C LEU A 219 -6.21 42.38 27.69
N ILE A 220 -5.91 41.07 27.70
CA ILE A 220 -6.10 40.21 26.52
C ILE A 220 -7.56 40.21 26.13
N LYS A 221 -8.48 39.89 27.06
CA LYS A 221 -9.93 39.89 26.81
C LYS A 221 -10.43 41.23 26.26
N LYS A 222 -9.98 42.35 26.84
CA LYS A 222 -10.38 43.69 26.42
C LYS A 222 -10.00 44.00 24.97
N ASN A 223 -8.78 43.63 24.56
CA ASN A 223 -8.24 43.99 23.24
C ASN A 223 -8.47 42.91 22.18
N PHE A 224 -8.89 41.71 22.56
CA PHE A 224 -9.00 40.54 21.68
C PHE A 224 -9.83 40.81 20.43
N THR A 225 -11.08 41.25 20.58
CA THR A 225 -12.00 41.43 19.44
C THR A 225 -11.49 42.47 18.45
N ALA A 226 -10.87 43.54 18.95
CA ALA A 226 -10.29 44.60 18.13
C ALA A 226 -9.08 44.11 17.32
N ALA A 227 -8.23 43.28 17.94
CA ALA A 227 -6.99 42.80 17.31
C ALA A 227 -7.15 41.51 16.47
N MET A 228 -8.13 40.66 16.80
CA MET A 228 -8.27 39.32 16.21
C MET A 228 -9.54 39.15 15.36
N GLY A 229 -10.46 40.12 15.38
CA GLY A 229 -11.67 40.12 14.55
C GLY A 229 -12.60 38.92 14.83
N LYS A 230 -12.80 38.05 13.84
CA LYS A 230 -13.72 36.90 13.89
C LYS A 230 -13.09 35.61 14.43
N VAL A 231 -11.84 35.65 14.87
CA VAL A 231 -11.16 34.46 15.41
C VAL A 231 -11.81 34.06 16.75
N PRO A 232 -12.09 32.77 16.99
CA PRO A 232 -12.67 32.32 18.26
C PRO A 232 -11.76 32.60 19.47
N PHE A 233 -12.37 32.92 20.61
CA PHE A 233 -11.69 33.08 21.89
C PHE A 233 -11.58 31.73 22.61
N TYR A 234 -10.36 31.21 22.78
CA TYR A 234 -10.08 29.96 23.48
C TYR A 234 -9.48 30.25 24.86
N SER A 235 -10.31 30.25 25.91
CA SER A 235 -9.89 30.64 27.26
C SER A 235 -8.70 29.83 27.76
N GLU A 236 -8.69 28.52 27.49
CA GLU A 236 -7.62 27.62 27.89
C GLU A 236 -6.27 27.97 27.26
N LEU A 237 -6.27 28.45 26.01
CA LEU A 237 -5.05 28.88 25.33
C LEU A 237 -4.56 30.24 25.83
N ILE A 238 -5.48 31.11 26.26
CA ILE A 238 -5.11 32.37 26.90
C ILE A 238 -4.54 32.11 28.29
N ASP A 239 -5.11 31.18 29.05
CA ASP A 239 -4.55 30.75 30.34
C ASP A 239 -3.13 30.19 30.17
N GLU A 240 -2.88 29.40 29.12
CA GLU A 240 -1.53 28.94 28.77
C GLU A 240 -0.55 30.11 28.49
N ILE A 241 -0.97 31.15 27.77
CA ILE A 241 -0.13 32.34 27.52
C ILE A 241 0.25 33.02 28.84
N VAL A 242 -0.72 33.24 29.73
CA VAL A 242 -0.49 33.88 31.03
C VAL A 242 0.45 33.03 31.89
N GLN A 243 0.33 31.70 31.85
CA GLN A 243 1.26 30.80 32.52
C GLN A 243 2.67 30.88 31.94
N GLU A 244 2.81 30.89 30.62
CA GLU A 244 4.10 31.05 29.94
C GLU A 244 4.77 32.41 30.26
N ASP A 245 4.01 33.43 30.62
CA ASP A 245 4.54 34.78 30.85
C ASP A 245 4.85 35.07 32.33
N GLN A 246 4.03 34.54 33.25
CA GLN A 246 4.06 34.93 34.66
C GLN A 246 4.10 33.76 35.66
N ALA A 247 3.98 32.50 35.25
CA ALA A 247 4.06 31.37 36.20
C ALA A 247 5.47 31.22 36.82
N PRO A 248 5.59 30.66 38.04
CA PRO A 248 6.89 30.40 38.67
C PRO A 248 7.83 29.51 37.83
N ASN A 249 7.27 28.60 37.04
CA ASN A 249 8.00 27.68 36.15
C ASN A 249 8.03 28.14 34.68
N LYS A 250 7.83 29.44 34.41
CA LYS A 250 7.72 29.97 33.05
C LYS A 250 8.88 29.64 32.12
N GLU A 251 10.12 29.61 32.63
CA GLU A 251 11.30 29.30 31.81
C GLU A 251 11.23 27.87 31.25
N GLU A 252 10.73 26.92 32.05
CA GLU A 252 10.51 25.54 31.62
C GLU A 252 9.39 25.45 30.57
N LEU A 253 8.30 26.20 30.77
CA LEU A 253 7.17 26.25 29.83
C LEU A 253 7.58 26.85 28.49
N GLN A 254 8.27 28.01 28.51
CA GLN A 254 8.78 28.67 27.31
C GLN A 254 9.78 27.78 26.56
N LYS A 255 10.67 27.09 27.29
CA LYS A 255 11.59 26.13 26.69
C LYS A 255 10.84 24.98 26.00
N LYS A 256 9.82 24.40 26.65
CA LYS A 256 8.99 23.35 26.03
C LYS A 256 8.31 23.83 24.74
N VAL A 257 7.81 25.06 24.71
CA VAL A 257 7.23 25.65 23.49
C VAL A 257 8.30 25.79 22.40
N MET A 258 9.48 26.32 22.72
CA MET A 258 10.57 26.45 21.75
C MET A 258 11.07 25.09 21.24
N ASP A 259 11.17 24.08 22.11
CA ASP A 259 11.53 22.72 21.73
C ASP A 259 10.53 22.12 20.74
N LYS A 260 9.22 22.34 20.97
CA LYS A 260 8.17 21.98 19.99
C LYS A 260 8.31 22.76 18.69
N MET A 261 8.72 24.02 18.72
CA MET A 261 8.87 24.86 17.52
C MET A 261 10.15 24.56 16.74
N GLY A 262 11.10 23.86 17.35
CA GLY A 262 12.22 23.27 16.67
C GLY A 262 11.72 22.56 15.44
N ILE A 263 12.11 23.06 14.26
CA ILE A 263 11.97 22.29 13.02
C ILE A 263 12.95 21.16 13.25
N SER A 264 12.43 20.05 13.77
CA SER A 264 12.97 18.76 13.46
C SER A 264 12.84 18.67 11.94
N VAL A 265 13.81 19.25 11.23
CA VAL A 265 14.45 18.50 10.18
C VAL A 265 14.91 17.30 10.97
N LYS A 266 14.00 16.32 11.07
CA LYS A 266 14.38 14.99 10.71
C LYS A 266 15.04 15.22 9.34
N LYS A 267 16.34 15.61 9.35
CA LYS A 267 17.36 14.80 8.73
C LYS A 267 16.84 13.48 9.13
N ALA A 268 16.23 12.82 8.19
CA ALA A 268 15.98 11.46 8.41
C ALA A 268 17.41 10.95 8.77
N VAL A 269 17.72 10.84 10.06
CA VAL A 269 17.70 9.56 10.68
C VAL A 269 16.34 8.98 10.25
N VAL A 270 16.30 8.56 8.98
CA VAL A 270 16.12 7.19 8.66
C VAL A 270 16.93 6.57 9.82
N GLN A 271 16.22 6.18 10.90
CA GLN A 271 16.24 4.75 11.08
C GLN A 271 16.04 4.28 9.68
N GLU A 272 17.13 3.95 9.01
CA GLU A 272 17.07 2.96 7.99
C GLU A 272 16.10 1.94 8.65
N THR A 273 14.80 2.01 8.35
CA THR A 273 14.27 0.99 7.48
C THR A 273 15.34 0.91 6.42
N LYS A 274 16.39 0.13 6.75
CA LYS A 274 17.11 -0.67 5.82
C LYS A 274 15.91 -1.23 5.13
N VAL A 275 15.61 -0.67 3.96
CA VAL A 275 14.82 -1.40 3.00
C VAL A 275 15.53 -2.74 3.06
N ASP A 276 14.85 -3.72 3.64
CA ASP A 276 15.49 -4.98 3.91
C ASP A 276 15.65 -5.54 2.50
N THR A 277 16.77 -5.19 1.89
CA THR A 277 17.09 -5.42 0.49
C THR A 277 17.15 -6.91 0.25
N LYS A 278 17.56 -7.64 1.29
CA LYS A 278 17.39 -9.08 1.41
C LYS A 278 15.92 -9.50 1.45
N ALA A 279 15.03 -8.85 2.20
CA ALA A 279 13.59 -9.12 2.14
C ALA A 279 12.98 -8.85 0.75
N MET A 280 13.43 -7.83 0.01
CA MET A 280 12.98 -7.60 -1.38
C MET A 280 13.35 -8.77 -2.29
N LEU A 281 14.58 -9.29 -2.16
CA LEU A 281 15.02 -10.49 -2.86
C LEU A 281 14.23 -11.73 -2.41
N MET A 282 13.96 -11.86 -1.11
CA MET A 282 13.15 -12.96 -0.59
C MET A 282 11.69 -12.90 -1.05
N GLU A 283 11.13 -11.71 -1.32
CA GLU A 283 9.79 -11.57 -1.92
C GLU A 283 9.78 -12.08 -3.38
N SER A 284 10.83 -11.77 -4.16
CA SER A 284 11.04 -12.37 -5.49
C SER A 284 11.14 -13.91 -5.41
N ALA A 285 11.87 -14.43 -4.42
CA ALA A 285 11.99 -15.86 -4.16
C ALA A 285 10.65 -16.51 -3.76
N HIS A 286 9.84 -15.85 -2.92
CA HIS A 286 8.51 -16.29 -2.52
C HIS A 286 7.54 -16.34 -3.71
N MET A 287 7.61 -15.35 -4.61
CA MET A 287 6.86 -15.38 -5.86
C MET A 287 7.24 -16.60 -6.70
N LEU A 288 8.52 -16.89 -6.88
CA LEU A 288 8.96 -18.14 -7.56
C LEU A 288 8.49 -19.40 -6.80
N GLY A 289 8.42 -19.35 -5.48
CA GLY A 289 7.85 -20.41 -4.65
C GLY A 289 6.38 -20.71 -4.89
N SER A 290 5.64 -19.83 -5.57
CA SER A 290 4.25 -20.06 -5.98
C SER A 290 4.10 -20.82 -7.31
N LEU A 291 5.20 -21.10 -8.02
CA LEU A 291 5.21 -21.89 -9.27
C LEU A 291 4.83 -23.38 -9.13
N PRO A 292 5.12 -24.10 -8.03
CA PRO A 292 4.93 -25.55 -7.99
C PRO A 292 3.52 -26.05 -8.36
N PRO A 293 2.41 -25.44 -7.90
CA PRO A 293 1.07 -25.85 -8.32
C PRO A 293 0.84 -25.70 -9.83
N VAL A 294 1.34 -24.60 -10.43
CA VAL A 294 1.21 -24.33 -11.87
C VAL A 294 2.04 -25.32 -12.68
N LEU A 295 3.28 -25.58 -12.26
CA LEU A 295 4.15 -26.56 -12.92
C LEU A 295 3.61 -27.98 -12.82
N THR A 296 2.98 -28.34 -11.70
CA THR A 296 2.33 -29.64 -11.53
C THR A 296 1.20 -29.83 -12.55
N GLN A 297 0.34 -28.82 -12.72
CA GLN A 297 -0.73 -28.83 -13.73
C GLN A 297 -0.18 -28.92 -15.16
N ILE A 298 0.91 -28.20 -15.43
CA ILE A 298 1.61 -28.28 -16.73
C ILE A 298 2.12 -29.70 -16.97
N ILE A 299 2.81 -30.31 -16.00
CA ILE A 299 3.33 -31.68 -16.11
C ILE A 299 2.19 -32.67 -16.38
N GLU A 300 1.07 -32.58 -15.65
CA GLU A 300 -0.09 -33.45 -15.84
C GLU A 300 -0.67 -33.34 -17.26
N LYS A 301 -0.79 -32.12 -17.79
CA LYS A 301 -1.28 -31.89 -19.16
C LYS A 301 -0.29 -32.38 -20.21
N VAL A 302 1.01 -32.14 -20.01
CA VAL A 302 2.07 -32.63 -20.89
C VAL A 302 2.08 -34.16 -20.95
N LYS A 303 2.01 -34.84 -19.79
CA LYS A 303 1.90 -36.31 -19.71
C LYS A 303 0.63 -36.81 -20.40
N SER A 304 -0.52 -36.19 -20.12
CA SER A 304 -1.79 -36.55 -20.75
C SER A 304 -1.78 -36.39 -22.27
N ASN A 305 -1.10 -35.37 -22.81
CA ASN A 305 -0.97 -35.17 -24.25
C ASN A 305 0.02 -36.15 -24.88
N HIS A 306 1.11 -36.45 -24.18
CA HIS A 306 2.05 -37.51 -24.56
C HIS A 306 1.33 -38.87 -24.67
N ASP A 307 0.58 -39.26 -23.64
CA ASP A 307 -0.18 -40.52 -23.62
C ASP A 307 -1.22 -40.59 -24.75
N LEU A 308 -1.85 -39.46 -25.07
CA LEU A 308 -2.78 -39.36 -26.19
C LEU A 308 -2.08 -39.66 -27.52
N LEU A 309 -0.95 -39.01 -27.80
CA LEU A 309 -0.18 -39.25 -29.04
C LEU A 309 0.38 -40.68 -29.11
N GLU A 310 0.90 -41.21 -28.00
CA GLU A 310 1.37 -42.58 -27.93
C GLU A 310 0.24 -43.60 -28.15
N SER A 311 -0.98 -43.29 -27.72
CA SER A 311 -2.14 -44.16 -27.96
C SER A 311 -2.64 -44.14 -29.40
N GLU A 312 -2.29 -43.12 -30.19
CA GLU A 312 -2.58 -43.06 -31.63
C GLU A 312 -1.60 -43.91 -32.46
N HIS A 313 -0.37 -44.09 -31.96
CA HIS A 313 0.71 -44.76 -32.68
C HIS A 313 1.02 -46.20 -32.21
N ASN A 314 0.56 -46.62 -31.03
CA ASN A 314 0.87 -47.93 -30.46
C ASN A 314 -0.28 -48.93 -30.55
N SER A 315 0.02 -50.13 -31.03
CA SER A 315 -0.88 -51.28 -30.93
C SER A 315 -0.85 -51.84 -29.50
N ILE A 316 -1.88 -52.61 -29.10
CA ILE A 316 -2.02 -53.19 -27.74
C ILE A 316 -0.75 -53.93 -27.27
N MET A 317 0.04 -54.46 -28.21
CA MET A 317 1.29 -55.17 -27.96
C MET A 317 2.44 -54.29 -27.44
N ASP A 318 2.49 -53.00 -27.80
CA ASP A 318 3.53 -52.08 -27.33
C ASP A 318 3.31 -51.64 -25.88
N LYS A 319 2.05 -51.61 -25.43
CA LYS A 319 1.69 -51.39 -24.02
C LYS A 319 2.14 -52.57 -23.13
N ILE A 320 2.02 -53.80 -23.65
CA ILE A 320 2.51 -55.01 -22.96
C ILE A 320 4.05 -55.00 -22.88
N LYS A 321 4.73 -54.59 -23.96
CA LYS A 321 6.19 -54.47 -24.00
C LYS A 321 6.74 -53.44 -22.99
N ARG A 322 6.06 -52.31 -22.79
CA ARG A 322 6.42 -51.31 -21.76
C ARG A 322 6.26 -51.82 -20.33
N LEU A 323 5.18 -52.56 -20.06
CA LEU A 323 4.99 -53.20 -18.75
C LEU A 323 6.10 -54.23 -18.45
N PHE A 324 6.58 -54.95 -19.47
CA PHE A 324 7.75 -55.83 -19.34
C PHE A 324 9.07 -55.07 -19.12
N ILE A 325 9.30 -53.97 -19.84
CA ILE A 325 10.50 -53.12 -19.67
C ILE A 325 10.57 -52.51 -18.26
N GLN A 326 9.42 -52.06 -17.73
CA GLN A 326 9.31 -51.56 -16.35
C GLN A 326 9.48 -52.67 -15.30
N ALA A 327 9.02 -53.89 -15.55
CA ALA A 327 9.19 -55.03 -14.65
C ALA A 327 10.64 -55.56 -14.58
N PHE A 328 11.46 -55.30 -15.61
CA PHE A 328 12.84 -55.76 -15.72
C PHE A 328 13.90 -54.65 -15.65
N ASN A 329 13.51 -53.41 -15.31
CA ASN A 329 14.39 -52.25 -15.12
C ASN A 329 15.35 -51.98 -16.31
N LEU A 330 14.87 -52.19 -17.54
CA LEU A 330 15.60 -51.91 -18.77
C LEU A 330 15.45 -50.43 -19.14
N GLU A 331 16.54 -49.77 -19.58
CA GLU A 331 16.50 -48.35 -19.96
C GLU A 331 15.54 -48.10 -21.14
N GLU A 332 14.49 -47.31 -20.90
CA GLU A 332 13.59 -46.84 -21.96
C GLU A 332 14.37 -45.95 -22.94
N LYS A 333 14.23 -46.21 -24.25
CA LYS A 333 14.88 -45.38 -25.28
C LYS A 333 14.37 -43.93 -25.17
N PRO A 334 15.25 -42.93 -25.21
CA PRO A 334 14.85 -41.53 -25.08
C PRO A 334 13.92 -41.13 -26.24
N LEU A 335 12.76 -40.61 -25.89
CA LEU A 335 11.77 -40.13 -26.87
C LEU A 335 12.07 -38.66 -27.23
N TYR A 336 12.21 -38.38 -28.52
CA TYR A 336 12.50 -37.03 -29.02
C TYR A 336 11.32 -36.44 -29.79
N TYR A 337 10.90 -35.23 -29.40
CA TYR A 337 9.95 -34.41 -30.16
C TYR A 337 10.65 -33.35 -30.97
N SER A 338 10.23 -33.17 -32.21
CA SER A 338 10.74 -32.10 -33.07
C SER A 338 9.85 -30.88 -32.92
N ILE A 339 10.30 -29.91 -32.12
CA ILE A 339 9.54 -28.69 -31.79
C ILE A 339 10.07 -27.50 -32.58
N MET A 340 9.19 -26.54 -32.86
CA MET A 340 9.55 -25.27 -33.50
C MET A 340 9.64 -24.18 -32.44
N ILE A 341 10.84 -23.63 -32.24
CA ILE A 341 11.10 -22.51 -31.33
C ILE A 341 11.09 -21.22 -32.14
N VAL A 342 10.39 -20.22 -31.63
CA VAL A 342 10.40 -18.85 -32.17
C VAL A 342 11.34 -18.01 -31.30
N GLU A 343 12.40 -17.46 -31.89
CA GLU A 343 13.35 -16.62 -31.17
C GLU A 343 12.74 -15.25 -30.81
N ALA A 344 12.88 -14.87 -29.55
CA ALA A 344 12.39 -13.59 -29.05
C ALA A 344 13.24 -12.44 -29.63
N GLY A 345 12.58 -11.52 -30.36
CA GLY A 345 13.20 -10.32 -30.94
C GLY A 345 13.31 -10.36 -32.48
N THR A 346 13.80 -11.47 -33.05
CA THR A 346 13.96 -11.63 -34.52
C THR A 346 12.77 -12.31 -35.18
N GLY A 347 11.97 -13.06 -34.42
CA GLY A 347 10.86 -13.87 -34.95
C GLY A 347 11.32 -15.08 -35.79
N ALA A 348 12.63 -15.36 -35.82
CA ALA A 348 13.19 -16.48 -36.54
C ALA A 348 12.70 -17.82 -35.95
N LYS A 349 12.40 -18.78 -36.81
CA LYS A 349 11.94 -20.12 -36.42
C LYS A 349 13.09 -21.12 -36.50
N ARG A 350 13.38 -21.80 -35.40
CA ARG A 350 14.40 -22.87 -35.34
C ARG A 350 13.73 -24.18 -34.94
N GLN A 351 14.09 -25.25 -35.63
CA GLN A 351 13.68 -26.60 -35.27
C GLN A 351 14.64 -27.17 -34.21
N GLU A 352 14.10 -27.72 -33.12
CA GLU A 352 14.88 -28.29 -32.02
C GLU A 352 14.34 -29.67 -31.63
N LYS A 353 15.25 -30.61 -31.29
CA LYS A 353 14.89 -31.93 -30.79
C LYS A 353 14.81 -31.90 -29.27
N LEU A 354 13.59 -31.95 -28.73
CA LEU A 354 13.31 -32.00 -27.30
C LEU A 354 13.28 -33.46 -26.82
N ASN A 355 14.14 -33.84 -25.89
CA ASN A 355 14.01 -35.11 -25.18
C ASN A 355 12.87 -35.01 -24.15
N TYR A 356 11.78 -35.74 -24.39
CA TYR A 356 10.57 -35.68 -23.57
C TYR A 356 10.81 -36.13 -22.12
N ASN A 357 11.45 -37.28 -21.93
CA ASN A 357 11.70 -37.85 -20.60
C ASN A 357 12.58 -36.90 -19.77
N GLN A 358 13.63 -36.35 -20.39
CA GLN A 358 14.50 -35.37 -19.74
C GLN A 358 13.75 -34.09 -19.41
N PHE A 359 12.94 -33.57 -20.33
CA PHE A 359 12.18 -32.34 -20.13
C PHE A 359 11.20 -32.44 -18.95
N VAL A 360 10.44 -33.53 -18.86
CA VAL A 360 9.51 -33.76 -17.74
C VAL A 360 10.28 -33.88 -16.42
N ALA A 361 11.37 -34.66 -16.40
CA ALA A 361 12.22 -34.80 -15.22
C ALA A 361 12.82 -33.46 -14.76
N ASP A 362 13.23 -32.61 -15.70
CA ASP A 362 13.76 -31.28 -15.41
C ASP A 362 12.70 -30.35 -14.81
N ILE A 363 11.46 -30.37 -15.31
CA ILE A 363 10.36 -29.60 -14.72
C ILE A 363 10.04 -30.11 -13.32
N GLU A 364 10.01 -31.42 -13.09
CA GLU A 364 9.77 -32.02 -11.77
C GLU A 364 10.86 -31.64 -10.76
N LEU A 365 12.13 -31.68 -11.19
CA LEU A 365 13.26 -31.25 -10.36
C LEU A 365 13.17 -29.75 -10.02
N LYS A 366 12.84 -28.91 -10.99
CA LYS A 366 12.65 -27.46 -10.79
C LYS A 366 11.45 -27.17 -9.90
N THR A 367 10.36 -27.92 -10.02
CA THR A 367 9.19 -27.84 -9.14
C THR A 367 9.58 -28.05 -7.67
N LYS A 368 10.38 -29.09 -7.39
CA LYS A 368 10.93 -29.33 -6.04
C LYS A 368 11.84 -28.18 -5.57
N ARG A 369 12.68 -27.65 -6.47
CA ARG A 369 13.57 -26.52 -6.16
C ARG A 369 12.80 -25.25 -5.79
N PHE A 370 11.71 -24.94 -6.49
CA PHE A 370 10.87 -23.78 -6.17
C PHE A 370 10.11 -23.96 -4.85
N ALA A 371 9.66 -25.17 -4.54
CA ALA A 371 8.93 -25.45 -3.29
C ALA A 371 9.75 -25.10 -2.02
N VAL A 372 11.09 -25.14 -2.10
CA VAL A 372 11.99 -24.75 -1.01
C VAL A 372 11.74 -23.32 -0.53
N PHE A 373 11.37 -22.39 -1.42
CA PHE A 373 11.17 -20.98 -1.05
C PHE A 373 9.99 -20.73 -0.12
N ASN A 374 9.00 -21.65 -0.08
CA ASN A 374 7.86 -21.55 0.82
C ASN A 374 7.98 -22.46 2.05
N ALA A 375 8.97 -23.34 2.09
CA ALA A 375 9.21 -24.25 3.19
C ALA A 375 10.14 -23.61 4.24
N LYS A 376 9.62 -22.66 5.03
CA LYS A 376 10.40 -21.82 5.98
C LYS A 376 11.23 -22.59 7.02
N LYS A 377 10.89 -23.86 7.29
CA LYS A 377 11.62 -24.74 8.24
C LYS A 377 12.59 -25.70 7.55
N SER A 378 12.70 -25.67 6.22
CA SER A 378 13.54 -26.59 5.47
C SER A 378 15.03 -26.19 5.53
N VAL A 379 15.91 -27.19 5.49
CA VAL A 379 17.36 -26.98 5.37
C VAL A 379 17.70 -26.15 4.13
N GLY A 380 16.97 -26.35 3.02
CA GLY A 380 17.15 -25.58 1.80
C GLY A 380 16.81 -24.09 1.97
N TYR A 381 15.72 -23.76 2.64
CA TYR A 381 15.32 -22.38 2.91
C TYR A 381 16.33 -21.67 3.83
N ASN A 382 16.77 -22.36 4.88
CA ASN A 382 17.79 -21.83 5.80
C ASN A 382 19.12 -21.56 5.08
N LYS A 383 19.52 -22.43 4.14
CA LYS A 383 20.71 -22.19 3.30
C LYS A 383 20.57 -20.94 2.44
N ILE A 384 19.40 -20.69 1.85
CA ILE A 384 19.13 -19.51 1.02
C ILE A 384 19.15 -18.23 1.88
N ILE A 385 18.51 -18.25 3.05
CA ILE A 385 18.56 -17.11 3.98
C ILE A 385 19.98 -16.89 4.53
N ALA A 386 20.82 -17.91 4.63
CA ALA A 386 22.21 -17.74 5.05
C ALA A 386 23.11 -17.09 3.98
N MET A 387 22.67 -17.01 2.71
CA MET A 387 23.43 -16.36 1.64
C MET A 387 23.50 -14.84 1.83
N ASN A 388 24.53 -14.22 1.26
CA ASN A 388 24.60 -12.78 1.09
C ASN A 388 23.64 -12.32 -0.02
N GLU A 389 23.34 -11.03 -0.08
CA GLU A 389 22.34 -10.49 -1.01
C GLU A 389 22.71 -10.68 -2.48
N SER A 390 23.99 -10.48 -2.84
CA SER A 390 24.49 -10.77 -4.19
C SER A 390 24.29 -12.23 -4.59
N GLY A 391 24.55 -13.19 -3.69
CA GLY A 391 24.31 -14.59 -3.97
C GLY A 391 22.83 -14.94 -4.14
N ILE A 392 21.94 -14.29 -3.38
CA ILE A 392 20.49 -14.47 -3.53
C ILE A 392 20.03 -13.86 -4.87
N PHE A 393 20.51 -12.67 -5.22
CA PHE A 393 20.23 -12.01 -6.49
C PHE A 393 20.66 -12.85 -7.70
N ASP A 394 21.86 -13.42 -7.67
CA ASP A 394 22.37 -14.27 -8.74
C ASP A 394 21.55 -15.57 -8.88
N LEU A 395 21.20 -16.19 -7.75
CA LEU A 395 20.34 -17.36 -7.71
C LEU A 395 18.98 -17.06 -8.34
N ILE A 396 18.32 -15.96 -7.94
CA ILE A 396 17.01 -15.56 -8.44
C ILE A 396 17.07 -15.19 -9.92
N SER A 397 18.09 -14.43 -10.34
CA SER A 397 18.31 -14.05 -11.74
C SER A 397 18.49 -15.28 -12.63
N GLY A 398 19.28 -16.26 -12.18
CA GLY A 398 19.45 -17.54 -12.87
C GLY A 398 18.15 -18.31 -12.99
N LEU A 399 17.36 -18.38 -11.91
CA LEU A 399 16.06 -19.05 -11.90
C LEU A 399 15.04 -18.36 -12.84
N ILE A 400 15.01 -17.03 -12.89
CA ILE A 400 14.14 -16.28 -13.81
C ILE A 400 14.54 -16.55 -15.27
N THR A 401 15.84 -16.52 -15.58
CA THR A 401 16.33 -16.85 -16.92
C THR A 401 15.94 -18.27 -17.32
N ASP A 402 16.08 -19.23 -16.41
CA ASP A 402 15.65 -20.61 -16.62
C ASP A 402 14.14 -20.76 -16.83
N CYS A 403 13.33 -20.02 -16.06
CA CYS A 403 11.88 -19.98 -16.24
C CYS A 403 11.50 -19.44 -17.63
N ASN A 404 12.15 -18.38 -18.09
CA ASN A 404 11.88 -17.82 -19.42
C ASN A 404 12.21 -18.81 -20.53
N LYS A 405 13.33 -19.55 -20.43
CA LYS A 405 13.64 -20.64 -21.37
C LYS A 405 12.58 -21.74 -21.35
N MET A 406 12.11 -22.13 -20.16
CA MET A 406 11.06 -23.13 -20.02
C MET A 406 9.73 -22.67 -20.63
N ILE A 407 9.34 -21.41 -20.43
CA ILE A 407 8.13 -20.83 -21.03
C ILE A 407 8.19 -20.91 -22.56
N VAL A 408 9.35 -20.64 -23.17
CA VAL A 408 9.53 -20.79 -24.63
C VAL A 408 9.30 -22.24 -25.06
N LEU A 409 9.95 -23.20 -24.39
CA LEU A 409 9.80 -24.62 -24.71
C LEU A 409 8.35 -25.11 -24.52
N LEU A 410 7.66 -24.66 -23.47
CA LEU A 410 6.26 -25.02 -23.21
C LEU A 410 5.31 -24.49 -24.28
N ASN A 411 5.54 -23.27 -24.80
CA ASN A 411 4.76 -22.75 -25.92
C ASN A 411 4.98 -23.58 -27.19
N SER A 412 6.25 -23.87 -27.51
CA SER A 412 6.58 -24.73 -28.65
C SER A 412 6.00 -26.15 -28.53
N LEU A 413 5.95 -26.68 -27.30
CA LEU A 413 5.37 -27.99 -27.02
C LEU A 413 3.84 -27.99 -27.11
N ASP A 414 3.16 -26.94 -26.66
CA ASP A 414 1.71 -26.75 -26.82
C ASP A 414 1.31 -26.70 -28.30
N GLU A 415 2.07 -25.97 -29.11
CA GLU A 415 1.89 -25.94 -30.56
C GLU A 415 2.14 -27.30 -31.21
N PHE A 416 3.21 -27.99 -30.80
CA PHE A 416 3.50 -29.34 -31.27
C PHE A 416 2.35 -30.31 -30.99
N PHE A 417 1.84 -30.39 -29.76
CA PHE A 417 0.76 -31.31 -29.41
C PHE A 417 -0.52 -31.05 -30.23
N LYS A 418 -0.83 -29.77 -30.48
CA LYS A 418 -2.00 -29.38 -31.32
C LYS A 418 -1.82 -29.74 -32.80
N ALA A 419 -0.59 -29.69 -33.30
CA ALA A 419 -0.27 -30.01 -34.68
C ALA A 419 -0.14 -31.52 -34.92
N ALA A 420 0.43 -32.26 -33.97
CA ALA A 420 0.73 -33.69 -34.08
C ALA A 420 -0.50 -34.60 -33.93
N ALA A 421 -1.51 -34.18 -33.15
CA ALA A 421 -2.69 -35.01 -32.91
C ALA A 421 -3.57 -35.18 -34.16
N SER A 422 -4.10 -36.40 -34.34
CA SER A 422 -5.02 -36.70 -35.44
C SER A 422 -6.30 -35.84 -35.38
N PRO A 423 -6.99 -35.56 -36.52
CA PRO A 423 -8.20 -34.75 -36.53
C PRO A 423 -9.29 -35.22 -35.55
N ALA A 424 -9.40 -36.53 -35.30
CA ALA A 424 -10.37 -37.12 -34.39
C ALA A 424 -10.07 -36.88 -32.91
N ASN A 425 -8.80 -36.62 -32.55
CA ASN A 425 -8.37 -36.41 -31.17
C ASN A 425 -7.89 -34.99 -30.88
N LYS A 426 -7.90 -34.07 -31.86
CA LYS A 426 -7.55 -32.65 -31.65
C LYS A 426 -8.31 -31.99 -30.50
N SER A 427 -9.59 -32.34 -30.30
CA SER A 427 -10.41 -31.81 -29.20
C SER A 427 -10.05 -32.39 -27.82
N LYS A 428 -9.27 -33.48 -27.77
CA LYS A 428 -8.81 -34.13 -26.54
C LYS A 428 -7.43 -33.62 -26.08
N VAL A 429 -6.72 -32.88 -26.94
CA VAL A 429 -5.45 -32.24 -26.57
C VAL A 429 -5.72 -31.18 -25.50
N LYS A 430 -5.08 -31.33 -24.33
CA LYS A 430 -5.17 -30.38 -23.24
C LYS A 430 -4.24 -29.20 -23.52
N GLY A 431 -4.82 -28.03 -23.78
CA GLY A 431 -4.04 -26.81 -24.02
C GLY A 431 -3.28 -26.33 -22.77
N LEU A 432 -2.05 -25.88 -22.98
CA LEU A 432 -1.16 -25.36 -21.94
C LEU A 432 -1.20 -23.83 -21.81
N LYS A 433 -1.82 -23.12 -22.76
CA LYS A 433 -1.78 -21.65 -22.87
C LYS A 433 -2.18 -20.91 -21.58
N ILE A 434 -3.21 -21.38 -20.88
CA ILE A 434 -3.68 -20.76 -19.63
C ILE A 434 -2.61 -20.88 -18.54
N ASP A 435 -2.06 -22.09 -18.36
CA ASP A 435 -1.05 -22.35 -17.32
C ASP A 435 0.27 -21.65 -17.65
N ILE A 436 0.67 -21.61 -18.93
CA ILE A 436 1.83 -20.86 -19.41
C ILE A 436 1.65 -19.36 -19.14
N THR A 437 0.43 -18.82 -19.30
CA THR A 437 0.15 -17.41 -18.98
C THR A 437 0.28 -17.15 -17.48
N SER A 438 -0.26 -18.02 -16.64
CA SER A 438 -0.10 -17.95 -15.18
C SER A 438 1.36 -18.06 -14.76
N PHE A 439 2.13 -18.98 -15.36
CA PHE A 439 3.57 -19.11 -15.16
C PHE A 439 4.28 -17.80 -15.51
N LYS A 440 4.04 -17.26 -16.71
CA LYS A 440 4.63 -16.00 -17.16
C LYS A 440 4.33 -14.84 -16.20
N ASN A 441 3.10 -14.72 -15.70
CA ASN A 441 2.72 -13.65 -14.76
C ASN A 441 3.48 -13.76 -13.42
N ILE A 442 3.66 -14.98 -12.90
CA ILE A 442 4.45 -15.21 -11.69
C ILE A 442 5.91 -14.80 -11.91
N VAL A 443 6.50 -15.17 -13.05
CA VAL A 443 7.89 -14.81 -13.40
C VAL A 443 8.05 -13.31 -13.59
N ILE A 444 7.10 -12.63 -14.24
CA ILE A 444 7.12 -11.16 -14.38
C ILE A 444 7.13 -10.51 -13.01
N LYS A 445 6.23 -10.92 -12.10
CA LYS A 445 6.14 -10.34 -10.76
C LYS A 445 7.40 -10.61 -9.93
N ALA A 446 7.96 -11.82 -10.01
CA ALA A 446 9.26 -12.12 -9.39
C ALA A 446 10.37 -11.22 -9.95
N ASN A 447 10.40 -10.98 -11.27
CA ASN A 447 11.39 -10.11 -11.91
C ASN A 447 11.20 -8.63 -11.55
N THR A 448 9.97 -8.18 -11.28
CA THR A 448 9.72 -6.82 -10.77
C THR A 448 10.42 -6.60 -9.43
N TYR A 449 10.23 -7.48 -8.44
CA TYR A 449 10.91 -7.38 -7.15
C TYR A 449 12.44 -7.45 -7.26
N ARG A 450 12.95 -8.29 -8.18
CA ARG A 450 14.39 -8.35 -8.49
C ARG A 450 14.90 -7.03 -9.10
N ALA A 451 14.13 -6.42 -10.00
CA ALA A 451 14.48 -5.15 -10.63
C ALA A 451 14.43 -3.99 -9.63
N GLU A 452 13.45 -3.96 -8.73
CA GLU A 452 13.35 -2.99 -7.64
C GLU A 452 14.58 -3.04 -6.73
N TYR A 453 15.07 -4.25 -6.40
CA TYR A 453 16.34 -4.41 -5.68
C TYR A 453 17.52 -3.81 -6.47
N SER A 454 17.63 -4.11 -7.77
CA SER A 454 18.72 -3.58 -8.63
C SER A 454 18.72 -2.06 -8.66
N SER A 455 17.55 -1.45 -8.89
CA SER A 455 17.40 0.01 -8.91
C SER A 455 17.76 0.64 -7.57
N TYR A 456 17.35 0.03 -6.45
CA TYR A 456 17.71 0.53 -5.12
C TYR A 456 19.22 0.50 -4.86
N ILE A 457 19.91 -0.58 -5.25
CA ILE A 457 21.37 -0.68 -5.11
C ILE A 457 22.09 0.32 -6.01
N GLU A 458 21.63 0.50 -7.25
CA GLU A 458 22.20 1.48 -8.20
C GLU A 458 22.03 2.93 -7.69
N GLU A 459 20.86 3.28 -7.17
CA GLU A 459 20.59 4.59 -6.55
C GLU A 459 21.47 4.80 -5.31
N ALA A 460 21.61 3.80 -4.45
CA ALA A 460 22.47 3.87 -3.27
C ALA A 460 23.95 4.07 -3.64
N GLU A 461 24.44 3.38 -4.68
CA GLU A 461 25.80 3.57 -5.20
C GLU A 461 26.00 4.96 -5.83
N GLN A 462 24.99 5.48 -6.53
CA GLN A 462 25.02 6.81 -7.15
C GLN A 462 25.05 7.91 -6.09
N MET A 463 24.22 7.80 -5.05
CA MET A 463 24.19 8.74 -3.92
C MET A 463 25.52 8.76 -3.16
N LYS A 464 26.13 7.57 -2.98
CA LYS A 464 27.47 7.43 -2.38
C LYS A 464 28.57 8.08 -3.24
N LYS A 465 28.48 7.97 -4.57
CA LYS A 465 29.41 8.66 -5.50
C LYS A 465 29.25 10.19 -5.48
N LEU A 466 28.07 10.68 -5.15
CA LEU A 466 27.77 12.12 -5.04
C LEU A 466 28.14 12.72 -3.66
N GLY A 467 28.71 11.93 -2.75
CA GLY A 467 29.15 12.39 -1.42
C GLY A 467 28.01 12.66 -0.44
N ILE A 468 26.80 12.19 -0.75
CA ILE A 468 25.63 12.28 0.12
C ILE A 468 25.56 10.96 0.90
N SER A 469 26.11 10.98 2.12
CA SER A 469 26.03 9.87 3.09
C SER A 469 24.84 10.01 4.03
#